data_AF-A0A369TL46-F1
#
_entry.id   AF-A0A369TL46-F1
#
_cell.length_a   1.000
_cell.length_b   1.000
_cell.length_c   1.000
_cell.angle_alpha   90.00
_cell.angle_beta   90.00
_cell.angle_gamma   90.00
#
_symmetry.space_group_name_H-M   'P 1'
#
loop_
_entity.id
_entity.type
_entity.pdbx_description
1 polymer ?
#
loop_
_entity_poly.entity_id
_entity_poly.type
_entity_poly.pdbx_seq_one_letter_code
_entity_poly.pdbx_strand_id
1 'polypeptide(L)'
;MAHAAMTPRIAFSQDGGAWQGWRDRFLSDDGRVIDDENGRISHSEGQGFGALLAQAHGDREAFELIEDWTRRNLLVRQDSLMGWRWNASTGVADEDWPTRRTATCSGLGPCCAQSGTPAGP
;
A
#
# COMPACT_ATOMS: atom_id res chain seq x y z
N MET A 1 -46.64 7.77 -13.82
CA MET A 1 -45.45 7.52 -14.67
C MET A 1 -44.22 7.71 -13.78
N ALA A 2 -43.75 6.65 -13.13
CA ALA A 2 -42.56 6.73 -12.27
C ALA A 2 -41.33 6.51 -13.16
N HIS A 3 -40.44 7.50 -13.21
CA HIS A 3 -39.15 7.36 -13.88
C HIS A 3 -38.26 6.45 -13.02
N ALA A 4 -37.99 5.24 -13.51
CA ALA A 4 -36.94 4.41 -12.96
C ALA A 4 -35.60 5.13 -13.16
N ALA A 5 -34.96 5.54 -12.06
CA ALA A 5 -33.59 6.00 -12.10
C ALA A 5 -32.70 4.78 -12.38
N MET A 6 -32.21 4.68 -13.61
CA MET A 6 -31.20 3.70 -13.97
C MET A 6 -29.85 4.19 -13.41
N THR A 7 -29.55 3.80 -12.17
CA THR A 7 -28.21 4.01 -11.59
C THR A 7 -27.24 3.09 -12.33
N PRO A 8 -26.19 3.61 -13.00
CA PRO A 8 -25.15 2.75 -13.52
C PRO A 8 -24.40 2.13 -12.34
N ARG A 9 -24.61 0.84 -12.08
CA ARG A 9 -23.61 0.05 -11.35
C ARG A 9 -22.50 -0.21 -12.36
N ILE A 10 -21.44 0.60 -12.32
CA ILE A 10 -20.14 0.13 -12.82
C ILE A 10 -19.73 -0.99 -11.87
N ALA A 11 -20.15 -2.22 -12.18
CA ALA A 11 -19.60 -3.41 -11.57
C ALA A 11 -18.33 -3.73 -12.34
N PHE A 12 -17.17 -3.37 -11.79
CA PHE A 12 -15.93 -3.98 -12.23
C PHE A 12 -16.04 -5.49 -11.97
N SER A 13 -15.58 -6.26 -12.95
CA SER A 13 -15.89 -7.68 -13.20
C SER A 13 -15.74 -8.60 -11.99
N GLN A 14 -16.49 -9.71 -12.05
CA GLN A 14 -16.32 -10.90 -11.23
C GLN A 14 -14.91 -11.47 -11.47
N ASP A 15 -13.93 -11.01 -10.69
CA ASP A 15 -12.65 -11.67 -10.61
C ASP A 15 -12.89 -13.05 -10.02
N GLY A 16 -12.50 -14.11 -10.73
CA GLY A 16 -12.69 -15.51 -10.31
C GLY A 16 -11.87 -15.90 -9.06
N GLY A 17 -12.01 -15.15 -7.97
CA GLY A 17 -11.21 -15.24 -6.75
C GLY A 17 -9.93 -14.41 -6.76
N ALA A 18 -9.65 -13.58 -7.78
CA ALA A 18 -8.35 -12.89 -7.87
C ALA A 18 -8.13 -11.88 -6.73
N TRP A 19 -9.18 -11.14 -6.34
CA TRP A 19 -9.14 -10.28 -5.16
C TRP A 19 -8.85 -11.06 -3.88
N GLN A 20 -9.56 -12.18 -3.67
CA GLN A 20 -9.37 -13.04 -2.50
C GLN A 20 -7.95 -13.62 -2.48
N GLY A 21 -7.46 -14.14 -3.62
CA GLY A 21 -6.10 -14.66 -3.72
C GLY A 21 -5.02 -13.59 -3.51
N TRP A 22 -5.28 -12.34 -3.92
CA TRP A 22 -4.40 -11.22 -3.60
C TRP A 22 -4.42 -10.92 -2.10
N ARG A 23 -5.60 -10.83 -1.47
CA ARG A 23 -5.73 -10.61 -0.03
C ARG A 23 -4.98 -11.67 0.77
N ASP A 24 -5.24 -12.94 0.48
CA ASP A 24 -4.65 -14.08 1.19
C ASP A 24 -3.11 -14.09 1.10
N ARG A 25 -2.56 -13.54 0.01
CA ARG A 25 -1.11 -13.50 -0.22
C ARG A 25 -0.44 -12.27 0.37
N PHE A 26 -1.07 -11.10 0.29
CA PHE A 26 -0.40 -9.82 0.53
C PHE A 26 -0.98 -9.01 1.70
N LEU A 27 -2.24 -9.22 2.07
CA LEU A 27 -2.91 -8.46 3.13
C LEU A 27 -2.96 -9.29 4.42
N SER A 28 -2.29 -8.83 5.47
CA SER A 28 -2.45 -9.44 6.79
C SER A 28 -3.69 -8.94 7.51
N ASP A 29 -4.10 -9.71 8.53
CA ASP A 29 -5.31 -9.47 9.33
C ASP A 29 -5.35 -8.09 10.01
N ASP A 30 -4.20 -7.46 10.24
CA ASP A 30 -4.07 -6.14 10.85
C ASP A 30 -4.16 -4.96 9.86
N GLY A 31 -4.32 -5.24 8.56
CA GLY A 31 -4.42 -4.22 7.50
C GLY A 31 -3.10 -3.89 6.80
N ARG A 32 -2.04 -4.62 7.09
CA ARG A 32 -0.72 -4.42 6.48
C ARG A 32 -0.61 -5.15 5.14
N VAL A 33 -0.16 -4.44 4.12
CA VAL A 33 0.24 -5.00 2.83
C VAL A 33 1.73 -5.34 2.90
N ILE A 34 2.05 -6.62 2.77
CA ILE A 34 3.39 -7.18 2.99
C ILE A 34 4.00 -7.59 1.65
N ASP A 35 5.19 -7.08 1.37
CA ASP A 35 6.06 -7.59 0.32
C ASP A 35 7.00 -8.67 0.91
N ASP A 36 6.67 -9.94 0.63
CA ASP A 36 7.42 -11.10 1.11
C ASP A 36 8.80 -11.24 0.45
N GLU A 37 9.02 -10.67 -0.73
CA GLU A 37 10.26 -10.83 -1.49
C GLU A 37 11.37 -9.90 -0.98
N ASN A 38 11.00 -8.80 -0.34
CA ASN A 38 11.96 -7.79 0.14
C ASN A 38 12.10 -7.77 1.67
N GLY A 39 12.00 -8.94 2.31
CA GLY A 39 12.20 -9.09 3.76
C GLY A 39 10.97 -8.70 4.59
N ARG A 40 9.76 -8.90 4.04
CA ARG A 40 8.48 -8.61 4.70
C ARG A 40 8.39 -7.15 5.12
N ILE A 41 8.78 -6.22 4.25
CA ILE A 41 8.62 -4.78 4.46
C ILE A 41 7.29 -4.30 3.89
N SER A 42 6.81 -3.15 4.38
CA SER A 42 5.61 -2.51 3.82
C SER A 42 5.96 -1.13 3.31
N HIS A 43 5.48 -0.83 2.11
CA HIS A 43 5.66 0.48 1.48
C HIS A 43 4.35 1.25 1.44
N SER A 44 4.43 2.59 1.48
CA SER A 44 3.24 3.44 1.31
C SER A 44 2.55 3.20 -0.04
N GLU A 45 3.30 2.81 -1.07
CA GLU A 45 2.76 2.41 -2.38
C GLU A 45 1.93 1.14 -2.29
N GLY A 46 2.43 0.10 -1.61
CA GLY A 46 1.70 -1.15 -1.41
C GLY A 46 0.39 -0.95 -0.64
N GLN A 47 0.43 -0.12 0.41
CA GLN A 47 -0.78 0.28 1.15
C GLN A 47 -1.78 0.99 0.25
N GLY A 48 -1.31 1.95 -0.56
CA GLY A 48 -2.17 2.69 -1.49
C GLY A 48 -2.79 1.78 -2.56
N PHE A 49 -2.01 0.83 -3.10
CA PHE A 49 -2.49 -0.14 -4.07
C PHE A 49 -3.57 -1.05 -3.47
N GLY A 50 -3.33 -1.58 -2.26
CA GLY A 50 -4.32 -2.40 -1.55
C GLY A 50 -5.64 -1.65 -1.30
N ALA A 51 -5.57 -0.38 -0.90
CA ALA A 51 -6.75 0.45 -0.71
C ALA A 51 -7.53 0.69 -2.02
N LEU A 52 -6.84 0.92 -3.13
CA LEU A 52 -7.47 1.06 -4.45
C LEU A 52 -8.16 -0.23 -4.90
N LEU A 53 -7.53 -1.39 -4.69
CA LEU A 53 -8.13 -2.69 -4.99
C LEU A 53 -9.38 -2.94 -4.13
N ALA A 54 -9.29 -2.71 -2.82
CA ALA A 54 -10.43 -2.85 -1.91
C ALA A 54 -11.62 -1.97 -2.36
N GLN A 55 -11.35 -0.72 -2.73
CA GLN A 55 -12.36 0.20 -3.27
C GLN A 55 -12.96 -0.29 -4.60
N ALA A 56 -12.14 -0.85 -5.50
CA ALA A 56 -12.60 -1.38 -6.79
C ALA A 56 -13.51 -2.60 -6.64
N HIS A 57 -13.26 -3.44 -5.63
CA HIS A 57 -14.08 -4.62 -5.31
C HIS A 57 -15.24 -4.34 -4.35
N GLY A 58 -15.38 -3.11 -3.84
CA GLY A 58 -16.42 -2.74 -2.87
C GLY A 58 -16.21 -3.34 -1.48
N ASP A 59 -14.99 -3.74 -1.17
CA ASP A 59 -14.58 -4.36 0.10
C ASP A 59 -14.22 -3.28 1.13
N ARG A 60 -15.27 -2.72 1.75
CA ARG A 60 -15.13 -1.62 2.70
C ARG A 60 -14.33 -2.01 3.94
N GLU A 61 -14.49 -3.23 4.43
CA GLU A 61 -13.78 -3.73 5.62
C GLU A 61 -12.28 -3.79 5.37
N ALA A 62 -11.86 -4.36 4.23
CA ALA A 62 -10.45 -4.39 3.86
C ALA A 62 -9.88 -2.97 3.68
N PHE A 63 -10.66 -2.06 3.09
CA PHE A 63 -10.25 -0.67 2.94
C PHE A 63 -9.97 0.00 4.29
N GLU A 64 -10.92 -0.11 5.24
CA GLU A 64 -10.80 0.50 6.57
C GLU A 64 -9.62 -0.09 7.36
N LEU A 65 -9.39 -1.40 7.28
CA LEU A 65 -8.22 -2.05 7.89
C LEU A 65 -6.90 -1.49 7.32
N ILE A 66 -6.80 -1.39 5.99
CA ILE A 66 -5.62 -0.85 5.31
C ILE A 66 -5.40 0.61 5.69
N GLU A 67 -6.46 1.41 5.72
CA GLU A 67 -6.39 2.83 6.11
C GLU A 67 -5.91 2.99 7.55
N ASP A 68 -6.49 2.27 8.49
CA ASP A 68 -6.16 2.34 9.91
C ASP A 68 -4.71 1.90 10.18
N TRP A 69 -4.26 0.83 9.52
CA TRP A 69 -2.87 0.43 9.60
C TRP A 69 -1.94 1.52 9.04
N THR A 70 -2.28 2.09 7.88
CA THR A 70 -1.51 3.14 7.22
C THR A 70 -1.39 4.39 8.07
N ARG A 71 -2.49 4.83 8.70
CA ARG A 71 -2.50 6.00 9.59
C ARG A 71 -1.64 5.78 10.82
N ARG A 72 -1.73 4.62 11.45
CA ARG A 72 -0.97 4.30 12.66
C ARG A 72 0.53 4.11 12.40
N ASN A 73 0.89 3.56 11.24
CA ASN A 73 2.25 3.12 10.99
C ASN A 73 3.01 4.00 10.01
N LEU A 74 2.37 4.59 8.99
CA LEU A 74 3.07 5.37 7.95
C LEU A 74 2.81 6.87 8.04
N LEU A 75 1.65 7.30 8.53
CA LEU A 75 1.31 8.72 8.73
C LEU A 75 1.78 9.25 10.09
N VAL A 76 2.99 8.89 10.49
CA VAL A 76 3.60 9.31 11.77
C VAL A 76 4.30 10.67 11.68
N ARG A 77 4.45 11.20 10.46
CA ARG A 77 5.08 12.49 10.18
C ARG A 77 4.12 13.64 10.46
N GLN A 78 4.71 14.81 10.74
CA GLN A 78 3.96 16.04 11.02
C GLN A 78 3.58 16.82 9.75
N ASP A 79 4.09 16.42 8.57
CA ASP A 79 3.92 17.15 7.31
C ASP A 79 2.88 16.51 6.36
N SER A 80 1.97 15.69 6.89
CA SER A 80 0.92 14.98 6.14
C SER A 80 1.44 14.00 5.06
N LEU A 81 2.74 13.74 5.02
CA LEU A 81 3.33 12.73 4.15
C LEU A 81 3.43 11.38 4.87
N MET A 82 3.31 10.30 4.11
CA MET A 82 3.53 8.95 4.62
C MET A 82 5.02 8.59 4.55
N GLY A 83 5.56 7.94 5.57
CA GLY A 83 6.87 7.28 5.46
C GLY A 83 6.84 6.22 4.34
N TRP A 84 7.86 6.18 3.49
CA TRP A 84 7.84 5.28 2.33
C TRP A 84 8.03 3.80 2.68
N ARG A 85 8.68 3.46 3.80
CA ARG A 85 9.01 2.07 4.18
C ARG A 85 8.84 1.85 5.67
N TRP A 86 8.25 0.71 6.04
CA TRP A 86 8.10 0.22 7.41
C TRP A 86 8.65 -1.19 7.55
N ASN A 87 9.36 -1.45 8.65
CA ASN A 87 9.88 -2.76 9.05
C ASN A 87 9.53 -3.05 10.51
N ALA A 88 9.20 -4.30 10.84
CA ALA A 88 8.79 -4.68 12.19
C ALA A 88 9.87 -4.47 13.26
N SER A 89 11.15 -4.53 12.90
CA SER A 89 12.28 -4.37 13.82
C SER A 89 12.67 -2.91 14.05
N THR A 90 12.44 -2.02 13.06
CA THR A 90 12.95 -0.64 13.10
C THR A 90 11.87 0.44 12.98
N GLY A 91 10.60 0.06 12.77
CA GLY A 91 9.52 1.01 12.51
C GLY A 91 9.64 1.66 11.13
N VAL A 92 9.19 2.92 11.02
CA VAL A 92 9.27 3.70 9.77
C VAL A 92 10.70 4.12 9.50
N ALA A 93 11.18 3.87 8.28
CA ALA A 93 12.44 4.45 7.81
C ALA A 93 12.19 5.88 7.30
N ASP A 94 12.44 6.88 8.15
CA ASP A 94 12.26 8.30 7.82
C ASP A 94 13.49 9.20 8.12
N GLU A 95 14.59 8.59 8.52
CA GLU A 95 15.81 9.30 8.90
C GLU A 95 16.68 9.57 7.65
N ASP A 96 17.16 10.81 7.52
CA ASP A 96 18.09 11.35 6.50
C ASP A 96 17.51 11.91 5.19
N TRP A 97 18.05 13.06 4.76
CA TRP A 97 17.58 13.84 3.61
C TRP A 97 17.74 13.22 2.20
N PRO A 98 18.45 12.08 2.00
CA PRO A 98 18.28 11.24 0.82
C PRO A 98 17.14 10.19 0.94
N THR A 99 16.60 9.97 2.14
CA THR A 99 15.70 8.86 2.49
C THR A 99 14.29 9.29 2.89
N ARG A 100 14.02 10.60 3.04
CA ARG A 100 12.66 11.17 3.18
C ARG A 100 11.88 11.07 1.86
N ARG A 101 11.66 9.85 1.39
CA ARG A 101 10.81 9.56 0.24
C ARG A 101 9.39 9.28 0.75
N THR A 102 8.40 9.73 -0.01
CA THR A 102 7.08 9.10 -0.10
C THR A 102 7.13 8.20 -1.32
N ALA A 103 6.58 6.99 -1.26
CA ALA A 103 6.41 6.20 -2.49
C ALA A 103 5.20 6.77 -3.25
N THR A 104 5.38 7.95 -3.85
CA THR A 104 4.42 8.52 -4.80
C THR A 104 4.64 7.77 -6.11
N CYS A 105 3.65 7.01 -6.57
CA CYS A 105 3.71 6.17 -7.77
C CYS A 105 3.88 6.96 -9.10
N SER A 106 4.30 8.23 -9.05
CA SER A 106 4.42 9.15 -10.18
C SER A 106 5.85 9.68 -10.39
N GLY A 107 6.86 8.90 -10.04
CA GLY A 107 8.26 9.26 -10.28
C GLY A 107 9.12 8.01 -10.48
N LEU A 108 9.66 7.86 -11.68
CA LEU A 108 10.58 6.79 -12.05
C LEU A 108 11.83 6.78 -11.13
N GLY A 109 11.81 5.93 -10.09
CA GLY A 109 12.97 5.42 -9.34
C GLY A 109 12.96 5.62 -7.81
N PRO A 110 13.63 4.74 -7.00
CA PRO A 110 14.34 3.51 -7.33
C PRO A 110 13.79 2.29 -6.56
N CYS A 111 12.93 1.51 -7.23
CA CYS A 111 12.98 0.05 -7.08
C CYS A 111 14.23 -0.54 -7.80
N CYS A 112 14.98 0.28 -8.56
CA CYS A 112 16.14 -0.14 -9.35
C CYS A 112 17.55 0.13 -8.76
N ALA A 113 17.71 0.65 -7.54
CA ALA A 113 19.04 1.02 -7.01
C ALA A 113 19.67 -0.01 -6.05
N GLN A 114 19.35 -1.31 -6.20
CA GLN A 114 20.10 -2.38 -5.56
C GLN A 114 21.16 -2.93 -6.51
N SER A 115 22.25 -2.19 -6.72
CA SER A 115 23.54 -2.78 -7.13
C SER A 115 24.63 -1.72 -7.00
N GLY A 116 25.40 -1.76 -5.92
CA GLY A 116 26.58 -0.89 -5.80
C GLY A 116 27.07 -0.71 -4.37
N THR A 117 27.50 -1.79 -3.73
CA THR A 117 28.46 -1.68 -2.63
C THR A 117 29.85 -1.48 -3.24
N PRO A 118 30.58 -0.38 -2.99
CA PRO A 118 32.02 -0.46 -2.94
C PRO A 118 32.41 -0.94 -1.54
N ALA A 119 33.13 -2.05 -1.50
CA ALA A 119 33.89 -2.47 -0.34
C ALA A 119 34.77 -1.30 0.13
N GLY A 120 34.64 -0.92 1.39
CA GLY A 120 35.64 -0.08 2.04
C GLY A 120 36.93 -0.88 2.28
N PRO A 121 38.07 -0.21 2.46
CA PRO A 121 39.28 -0.87 2.97
C PRO A 121 39.09 -1.40 4.40
#